data_AF-A0A354BHB7-F1
#
_entry.id   AF-A0A354BHB7-F1
#
_cell.length_a   1.000
_cell.length_b   1.000
_cell.length_c   1.000
_cell.angle_alpha   90.00
_cell.angle_beta   90.00
_cell.angle_gamma   90.00
#
_symmetry.space_group_name_H-M   'P 1'
#
loop_
_entity.id
_entity.type
_entity.pdbx_description
1 polymer ?
#
loop_
_entity_poly.entity_id
_entity_poly.type
_entity_poly.pdbx_seq_one_letter_code
_entity_poly.pdbx_strand_id
1 'polypeptide(L)' 'MEREVKTYVLKRPAEEATPRTLSIDYAAALNSQQLAAVTAGDGPSLVIAGAGSGKTRTLV' A
#
# COMPACT_ATOMS: atom_id res chain seq x y z
N MET A 1 -21.78 17.08 17.81
CA MET A 1 -20.93 17.29 16.62
C MET A 1 -21.20 16.15 15.66
N GLU A 2 -22.03 16.38 14.65
CA GLU A 2 -22.21 15.43 13.55
C GLU A 2 -20.93 15.43 12.71
N ARG A 3 -20.32 14.26 12.52
CA ARG A 3 -19.17 14.11 11.62
C ARG A 3 -19.69 13.73 10.24
N GLU A 4 -19.55 14.63 9.28
CA GLU A 4 -19.82 14.34 7.87
C GLU A 4 -18.82 13.28 7.39
N VAL A 5 -19.30 12.11 6.96
CA VAL A 5 -18.47 11.01 6.47
C VAL A 5 -18.28 11.17 4.96
N LYS A 6 -17.04 11.42 4.52
CA LYS A 6 -16.70 11.44 3.09
C LYS A 6 -16.21 10.07 2.63
N THR A 7 -16.91 9.47 1.68
CA THR A 7 -16.51 8.20 1.07
C THR A 7 -15.35 8.43 0.10
N TYR A 8 -14.24 7.72 0.31
CA TYR A 8 -13.08 7.77 -0.58
C TYR A 8 -13.06 6.54 -1.50
N VAL A 9 -13.01 6.76 -2.81
CA VAL A 9 -12.97 5.70 -3.83
C VAL A 9 -11.64 5.75 -4.56
N LEU A 10 -10.89 4.66 -4.48
CA LEU A 10 -9.60 4.50 -5.17
C LEU A 10 -9.84 4.34 -6.68
N LYS A 11 -9.32 5.27 -7.49
CA LYS A 11 -9.33 5.18 -8.96
C LYS A 11 -8.09 4.42 -9.42
N ARG A 12 -8.26 3.31 -10.14
CA ARG A 12 -7.15 2.61 -10.81
C ARG A 12 -7.18 2.89 -12.32
N PRO A 13 -6.11 3.43 -12.93
CA PRO A 13 -5.96 3.42 -14.38
C PRO A 13 -5.76 1.98 -14.87
N ALA A 14 -6.41 1.61 -15.97
CA ALA A 14 -6.44 0.24 -16.49
C ALA A 14 -5.08 -0.29 -16.99
N GLU A 15 -4.05 0.57 -17.10
CA GLU A 15 -2.73 0.25 -17.65
C GLU A 15 -1.72 -0.31 -16.62
N GLU A 16 -2.01 -0.29 -15.32
CA GLU A 16 -1.06 -0.76 -14.28
C GLU A 16 -1.05 -2.28 -14.03
N ALA A 17 -1.73 -3.07 -14.88
CA ALA A 17 -1.88 -4.52 -14.71
C ALA A 17 -0.60 -5.34 -14.98
N THR A 18 0.50 -4.73 -15.44
CA THR A 18 1.79 -5.43 -15.56
C THR A 18 2.51 -5.42 -14.22
N PRO A 19 2.74 -6.58 -13.58
CA PRO A 19 3.50 -6.65 -12.33
C PRO A 19 4.90 -6.09 -12.55
N ARG A 20 5.29 -5.07 -11.78
CA ARG A 20 6.68 -4.59 -11.81
C ARG A 20 7.58 -5.67 -11.22
N THR A 21 8.68 -5.95 -11.91
CA THR A 21 9.68 -6.90 -11.41
C THR A 21 10.29 -6.37 -10.12
N LEU A 22 10.04 -7.10 -9.03
CA LEU A 22 10.51 -6.80 -7.68
C LEU A 22 12.05 -6.97 -7.63
N SER A 23 12.77 -5.89 -7.32
CA SER A 23 14.25 -5.82 -7.45
C SER A 23 15.02 -6.13 -6.16
N ILE A 24 14.34 -6.32 -5.03
CA ILE A 24 14.95 -6.50 -3.71
C ILE A 24 14.28 -7.63 -2.91
N ASP A 25 15.01 -8.20 -1.93
CA ASP A 25 14.44 -9.11 -0.94
C ASP A 25 13.59 -8.32 0.08
N TYR A 26 12.29 -8.20 -0.20
CA TYR A 26 11.34 -7.49 0.64
C TYR A 26 11.17 -8.12 2.02
N ALA A 27 11.31 -9.45 2.14
CA ALA A 27 11.16 -10.13 3.42
C ALA A 27 12.28 -9.78 4.39
N ALA A 28 13.50 -9.60 3.89
CA ALA A 28 14.62 -9.10 4.69
C ALA A 28 14.57 -7.58 4.93
N ALA A 29 13.98 -6.82 4.00
CA ALA A 29 14.00 -5.36 4.02
C ALA A 29 12.85 -4.72 4.83
N LEU A 30 11.72 -5.43 5.00
CA LEU A 30 10.49 -4.90 5.62
C LEU A 30 10.17 -5.60 6.93
N ASN A 31 9.48 -4.88 7.81
CA ASN A 31 8.84 -5.54 8.95
C ASN A 31 7.57 -6.30 8.50
N SER A 32 6.98 -7.09 9.40
CA SER A 32 5.83 -7.94 9.08
C SER A 32 4.59 -7.18 8.58
N GLN A 33 4.30 -6.00 9.13
CA GLN A 33 3.15 -5.19 8.71
C GLN A 33 3.36 -4.55 7.34
N GLN A 34 4.57 -4.07 7.07
CA GLN A 34 4.94 -3.51 5.77
C GLN A 34 4.98 -4.62 4.70
N LEU A 35 5.52 -5.78 5.03
CA LEU A 35 5.55 -6.93 4.13
C LEU A 35 4.11 -7.34 3.75
N ALA A 36 3.22 -7.49 4.73
CA ALA A 36 1.82 -7.80 4.48
C ALA A 36 1.13 -6.75 3.58
N ALA A 37 1.50 -5.47 3.68
CA ALA A 37 0.95 -4.41 2.85
C ALA A 37 1.39 -4.53 1.37
N VAL A 38 2.63 -4.95 1.11
CA VAL A 38 3.15 -5.09 -0.27
C VAL A 38 2.83 -6.44 -0.91
N THR A 39 2.58 -7.47 -0.09
CA THR A 39 2.17 -8.79 -0.56
C THR A 39 0.65 -8.98 -0.51
N ALA A 40 -0.11 -7.93 -0.23
CA ALA A 40 -1.57 -7.98 -0.27
C ALA A 40 -2.02 -8.35 -1.68
N GLY A 41 -3.05 -9.22 -1.77
CA GLY A 41 -3.58 -9.66 -3.05
C GLY A 41 -4.27 -8.54 -3.84
N ASP A 42 -4.80 -8.89 -5.00
CA ASP A 42 -5.43 -7.94 -5.89
C ASP A 42 -6.66 -7.26 -5.26
N GLY A 43 -6.79 -5.95 -5.49
CA GLY A 43 -7.95 -5.18 -5.03
C GLY A 43 -7.57 -3.82 -4.45
N PRO A 44 -8.56 -2.99 -4.11
CA PRO A 44 -8.34 -1.77 -3.35
C PRO A 44 -7.80 -2.09 -1.95
N SER A 45 -6.72 -1.43 -1.53
CA SER A 45 -6.10 -1.59 -0.22
C SER A 45 -5.91 -0.25 0.48
N LEU A 46 -6.09 -0.22 1.80
CA LEU A 46 -5.91 0.97 2.65
C LEU A 46 -4.84 0.69 3.71
N VAL A 47 -3.76 1.47 3.66
CA VAL A 47 -2.66 1.41 4.65
C VAL A 47 -2.66 2.70 5.46
N ILE A 48 -2.83 2.59 6.77
CA ILE A 48 -2.81 3.72 7.71
C ILE A 48 -1.50 3.67 8.49
N ALA A 49 -0.70 4.73 8.40
CA ALA A 49 0.60 4.76 9.06
C ALA A 49 1.01 6.18 9.49
N GLY A 50 1.68 6.29 10.63
CA GLY A 50 2.14 7.57 11.19
C GLY A 50 3.29 8.24 10.41
N ALA A 51 3.76 9.38 10.88
CA ALA A 51 4.99 10.00 10.37
C ALA A 51 6.20 9.09 10.65
N GLY A 52 7.19 9.07 9.75
CA GLY A 52 8.42 8.26 9.93
C GLY A 52 8.26 6.74 9.81
N SER A 53 7.04 6.21 9.65
CA SER A 53 6.73 4.76 9.61
C SER A 53 7.22 3.99 8.36
N GLY A 54 7.93 4.65 7.44
CA GLY A 54 8.45 4.00 6.23
C GLY A 54 7.46 3.81 5.09
N LYS A 55 6.33 4.52 5.04
CA LYS A 55 5.33 4.48 3.94
C LYS A 55 5.93 4.44 2.53
N THR A 56 6.88 5.34 2.26
CA THR A 56 7.58 5.42 0.97
C THR A 56 8.46 4.19 0.73
N ARG A 57 9.19 3.72 1.76
CA ARG A 57 9.97 2.48 1.65
C ARG A 57 9.11 1.26 1.35
N THR A 58 7.85 1.27 1.79
CA THR A 58 6.89 0.19 1.56
C THR A 58 6.28 0.24 0.16
N LEU A 59 6.07 1.41 -0.46
CA LEU A 59 5.26 1.53 -1.70
C LEU A 59 6.04 1.87 -2.98
N VAL A 60 7.37 1.98 -2.93
CA VAL A 60 8.21 2.36 -4.08
C VAL A 60 8.81 1.15 -4.78
#